data_AF-A0A7W3RGF3-F1
#
_entry.id   AF-A0A7W3RGF3-F1
#
_cell.length_a   1.000
_cell.length_b   1.000
_cell.length_c   1.000
_cell.angle_alpha   90.00
_cell.angle_beta   90.00
_cell.angle_gamma   90.00
#
_symmetry.space_group_name_H-M   'P 1'
#
loop_
_entity.id
_entity.type
_entity.pdbx_description
1 polymer ?
#
loop_
_entity_poly.entity_id
_entity_poly.type
_entity_poly.pdbx_seq_one_letter_code
_entity_poly.pdbx_strand_id
1 'polypeptide(L)' 'MYVITCYVGKGEMRMYEFDSKEEALSQLKKLKGCSILSEVVYFNDSSVIPIAI' A
#
# COMPACT_ATOMS: atom_id res chain seq x y z
N MET A 1 0.52 -0.50 7.97
CA MET A 1 -0.58 0.00 7.11
C MET A 1 -0.22 -0.28 5.67
N TYR A 2 -1.20 -0.64 4.84
CA TYR A 2 -0.97 -0.97 3.42
C TYR A 2 -1.81 -0.06 2.54
N VAL A 3 -1.20 0.49 1.50
CA VAL A 3 -1.88 1.37 0.55
C VAL A 3 -1.81 0.76 -0.83
N ILE A 4 -2.98 0.62 -1.47
CA ILE A 4 -3.04 0.32 -2.90
C ILE A 4 -3.29 1.60 -3.66
N THR A 5 -2.34 1.98 -4.50
CA THR A 5 -2.52 3.03 -5.50
C THR A 5 -2.92 2.41 -6.82
N CYS A 6 -4.10 2.73 -7.33
CA CYS A 6 -4.60 2.28 -8.62
C CYS A 6 -4.66 3.45 -9.61
N TYR A 7 -4.00 3.29 -10.75
CA TYR A 7 -4.02 4.24 -11.86
C TYR A 7 -5.06 3.80 -12.89
N VAL A 8 -6.09 4.62 -13.09
CA VAL A 8 -7.25 4.30 -13.95
C VAL A 8 -7.29 5.29 -15.12
N GLY A 9 -6.58 4.99 -16.20
CA GLY A 9 -6.54 5.86 -17.38
C GLY A 9 -5.67 7.11 -17.19
N LYS A 10 -5.87 8.13 -18.03
CA LYS A 10 -5.02 9.33 -18.04
C LYS A 10 -5.39 10.27 -16.90
N GLY A 11 -4.51 10.35 -15.90
CA GLY A 11 -4.56 11.36 -14.84
C GLY A 11 -5.48 11.03 -13.67
N GLU A 12 -6.19 9.90 -13.69
CA GLU A 12 -6.97 9.45 -12.54
C GLU A 12 -6.18 8.45 -11.69
N MET A 13 -6.12 8.73 -10.40
CA MET A 13 -5.50 7.89 -9.39
C MET A 13 -6.48 7.72 -8.24
N ARG A 14 -6.56 6.50 -7.71
CA ARG A 14 -7.31 6.18 -6.48
C ARG A 14 -6.39 5.48 -5.49
N MET A 15 -6.54 5.83 -4.22
CA MET A 15 -5.83 5.18 -3.13
C MET A 15 -6.81 4.46 -2.21
N TYR A 16 -6.40 3.29 -1.74
CA TYR A 16 -7.14 2.47 -0.80
C TYR A 16 -6.23 2.08 0.35
N GLU A 17 -6.68 2.30 1.58
CA GLU A 17 -5.91 2.04 2.80
C GLU A 17 -6.44 0.79 3.50
N PHE A 18 -5.54 -0.01 4.04
CA PHE A 18 -5.84 -1.26 4.74
C PHE A 18 -4.92 -1.44 5.95
N ASP A 19 -5.45 -2.11 6.98
CA ASP A 19 -4.70 -2.37 8.21
C ASP A 19 -3.78 -3.59 8.09
N SER A 20 -4.17 -4.59 7.28
CA SER A 20 -3.44 -5.86 7.13
C SER A 20 -2.97 -6.12 5.69
N LYS A 21 -1.88 -6.88 5.57
CA LYS A 21 -1.31 -7.28 4.27
C LYS A 21 -2.25 -8.20 3.52
N GLU A 22 -2.87 -9.13 4.24
CA GLU A 22 -3.76 -10.16 3.72
C GLU A 22 -5.00 -9.52 3.10
N GLU A 23 -5.60 -8.54 3.79
CA GLU A 23 -6.73 -7.79 3.27
C GLU A 23 -6.35 -7.02 2.00
N ALA A 24 -5.26 -6.26 2.03
CA ALA A 24 -4.79 -5.51 0.87
C ALA A 24 -4.55 -6.43 -0.34
N LEU A 25 -3.86 -7.56 -0.16
CA LEU A 25 -3.62 -8.54 -1.23
C LEU A 25 -4.93 -9.14 -1.76
N SER A 26 -5.92 -9.38 -0.90
CA SER A 26 -7.23 -9.88 -1.33
C SER A 26 -7.98 -8.89 -2.23
N GLN A 27 -7.84 -7.59 -1.97
CA GLN A 27 -8.46 -6.53 -2.76
C GLN A 27 -7.67 -6.23 -4.04
N LEU A 28 -6.34 -6.26 -3.98
CA LEU A 28 -5.46 -6.06 -5.14
C LEU A 28 -5.83 -6.99 -6.30
N LYS A 29 -6.11 -8.27 -6.01
CA LYS A 29 -6.53 -9.27 -7.00
C LYS A 29 -7.84 -8.94 -7.71
N LYS A 30 -8.69 -8.09 -7.11
CA LYS A 30 -10.00 -7.69 -7.66
C LYS A 30 -9.92 -6.40 -8.47
N LEU A 31 -8.85 -5.61 -8.30
CA LEU A 31 -8.66 -4.34 -9.00
C LEU A 31 -8.22 -4.59 -10.44
N LYS A 32 -8.78 -3.82 -11.36
CA LYS A 32 -8.39 -3.82 -12.78
C LYS A 32 -7.56 -2.58 -13.08
N GLY A 33 -6.55 -2.71 -13.93
CA GLY A 33 -5.65 -1.62 -14.30
C GLY A 33 -4.24 -1.77 -13.71
N CYS A 34 -3.48 -0.68 -13.68
CA CYS A 34 -2.14 -0.68 -13.09
C CYS A 34 -2.24 -0.30 -11.61
N SER A 35 -1.93 -1.23 -10.72
CA SER A 35 -1.99 -1.01 -9.27
C SER A 35 -0.64 -1.31 -8.62
N ILE A 36 -0.27 -0.47 -7.65
CA ILE A 36 0.92 -0.63 -6.82
C ILE A 36 0.46 -0.83 -5.38
N LEU A 37 0.94 -1.91 -4.75
CA LEU A 37 0.77 -2.13 -3.32
C LEU A 37 2.03 -1.63 -2.60
N SER A 38 1.83 -0.71 -1.66
CA SER A 38 2.88 -0.13 -0.83
C SER A 38 2.62 -0.47 0.64
N GLU A 39 3.68 -0.81 1.36
CA GLU A 39 3.66 -0.93 2.81
C GLU A 39 4.15 0.38 3.42
N VAL A 40 3.34 0.94 4.32
CA VAL A 40 3.68 2.13 5.09
C VAL A 40 4.16 1.68 6.44
N VAL A 41 5.45 1.91 6.69
CA VAL A 41 6.13 1.60 7.94
C VAL A 41 6.40 2.90 8.67
N TYR A 42 5.94 3.00 9.92
CA TYR A 42 6.14 4.19 10.76
C TYR A 42 7.44 4.06 11.56
N PHE A 43 8.02 5.19 11.96
CA PHE A 43 9.24 5.21 12.78
C PHE A 43 9.08 4.45 14.10
N ASN A 44 7.88 4.45 14.68
CA ASN A 44 7.57 3.75 15.91
C ASN A 44 7.11 2.29 15.70
N ASP A 45 7.14 1.80 14.45
CA ASP A 45 6.83 0.41 14.17
C ASP A 45 7.95 -0.47 14.73
N SER A 46 7.59 -1.55 15.43
CA SER A 46 8.55 -2.44 16.08
C SER A 46 9.49 -3.15 15.10
N SER A 47 9.11 -3.19 13.82
CA SER A 47 9.91 -3.74 12.73
C SER A 47 11.01 -2.79 12.23
N VAL A 48 11.01 -1.52 12.66
CA VAL A 48 12.04 -0.53 12.28
C VAL A 48 13.18 -0.54 13.30
N ILE A 49 14.39 -0.81 12.82
CA ILE A 49 15.62 -0.64 13.60
C ILE A 49 16.28 0.66 13.11
N PRO A 50 16.27 1.75 13.89
CA PRO A 50 16.94 2.98 13.51
C PRO A 50 18.44 2.75 13.47
N ILE A 51 19.05 2.93 12.30
CA ILE A 51 20.50 2.94 12.13
C ILE A 51 20.94 4.39 12.26
N ALA A 52 21.66 4.72 13.32
CA ALA A 52 22.33 6.01 13.44
C ALA A 52 23.53 6.04 12.49
N ILE A 53 23.55 7.02 11.58
CA ILE A 53 24.64 7.27 10.62
C ILE A 53 25.42 8.50 11.10
#